data_AF-A0A7W0THI0-F1
#
_entry.id   AF-A0A7W0THI0-F1
#
_cell.length_a   1.000
_cell.length_b   1.000
_cell.length_c   1.000
_cell.angle_alpha   90.00
_cell.angle_beta   90.00
_cell.angle_gamma   90.00
#
_symmetry.space_group_name_H-M   'P 1'
#
loop_
_entity.id
_entity.type
_entity.pdbx_description
1 polymer ?
#
loop_
_entity_poly.entity_id
_entity_poly.type
_entity_poly.pdbx_seq_one_letter_code
_entity_poly.pdbx_strand_id
1 'polypeptide(L)'
;LRNVFADVEDLARGCRFGDCSHRGEPGCAVADAIADGRLPADRLAGMEKLAREEAWTATRRDARARVERKQAVKRIHRAQRRTTK
;
A
#
# COMPACT_ATOMS: atom_id res chain seq x y z
N LEU A 1 4.96 -9.10 -10.05
CA LEU A 1 4.75 -7.62 -9.97
C LEU A 1 5.62 -6.94 -8.89
N ARG A 2 6.14 -7.62 -7.86
CA ARG A 2 7.02 -7.03 -6.84
C ARG A 2 8.45 -6.66 -7.27
N ASN A 3 8.91 -7.08 -8.46
CA ASN A 3 10.29 -6.82 -8.92
C ASN A 3 10.46 -5.51 -9.70
N VAL A 4 9.40 -4.72 -9.93
CA VAL A 4 9.50 -3.53 -10.80
C VAL A 4 10.18 -2.34 -10.09
N PHE A 5 10.08 -2.29 -8.76
CA PHE A 5 10.63 -1.22 -7.92
C PHE A 5 11.70 -1.73 -6.94
N ALA A 6 12.29 -2.90 -7.22
CA ALA A 6 13.32 -3.48 -6.37
C ALA A 6 14.55 -2.56 -6.25
N ASP A 7 14.86 -1.81 -7.31
CA ASP A 7 15.88 -0.76 -7.34
C ASP A 7 15.60 0.35 -6.30
N VAL A 8 14.36 0.82 -6.23
CA VAL A 8 13.95 1.82 -5.24
C VAL A 8 13.94 1.23 -3.83
N GLU A 9 13.45 0.01 -3.65
CA GLU A 9 13.43 -0.68 -2.35
C GLU A 9 14.84 -0.95 -1.82
N ASP A 10 15.79 -1.35 -2.67
CA ASP A 10 17.18 -1.59 -2.29
C ASP A 10 17.87 -0.29 -1.85
N LEU A 11 17.62 0.81 -2.55
CA LEU A 11 18.11 2.13 -2.14
C LEU A 11 17.44 2.59 -0.85
N ALA A 12 16.15 2.34 -0.66
CA ALA A 12 15.41 2.72 0.54
C ALA A 12 15.93 2.01 1.80
N ARG A 13 16.50 0.80 1.70
CA ARG A 13 17.18 0.12 2.83
C ARG A 13 18.39 0.91 3.36
N GLY A 14 18.98 1.77 2.52
CA GLY A 14 20.07 2.66 2.90
C GLY A 14 19.63 3.98 3.53
N CYS A 15 18.33 4.25 3.65
CA CYS A 15 17.85 5.47 4.28
C CYS A 15 18.17 5.49 5.78
N ARG A 16 18.50 6.68 6.27
CA ARG A 16 18.74 6.93 7.70
C ARG A 16 17.52 6.59 8.57
N PHE A 17 16.31 6.80 8.04
CA PHE A 17 15.04 6.60 8.74
C PHE A 17 14.24 5.47 8.10
N GLY A 18 13.58 4.65 8.93
CA GLY A 18 12.73 3.54 8.46
C GLY A 18 11.38 3.99 7.89
N ASP A 19 10.95 5.21 8.21
CA ASP A 19 9.72 5.86 7.73
C ASP A 19 10.03 7.01 6.75
N CYS A 20 11.21 6.98 6.12
CA CYS A 20 11.66 7.95 5.13
C CYS A 20 10.63 8.08 4.00
N SER A 21 10.10 9.29 3.81
CA SER A 21 9.18 9.64 2.73
C SER A 21 9.87 9.80 1.37
N HIS A 22 11.21 9.85 1.35
CA HIS A 22 12.04 10.02 0.16
C HIS A 22 11.86 11.37 -0.56
N ARG A 23 11.32 12.38 0.13
CA ARG A 23 11.00 13.72 -0.42
C ARG A 23 12.04 14.79 -0.08
N GLY A 24 13.29 14.40 0.08
CA GLY A 24 14.39 15.31 0.44
C GLY A 24 14.71 15.36 1.94
N GLU A 25 14.39 14.30 2.67
CA GLU A 25 14.86 14.14 4.06
C GLU A 25 16.39 13.96 4.09
N PRO A 26 17.08 14.48 5.13
CA PRO A 26 18.52 14.33 5.25
C PRO A 26 18.91 12.86 5.48
N GLY A 27 19.85 12.36 4.68
CA GLY A 27 20.28 10.95 4.73
C GLY A 27 19.32 9.99 4.03
N CYS A 28 18.52 10.48 3.08
CA CYS A 28 17.71 9.64 2.21
C CYS A 28 18.53 9.13 1.01
N ALA A 29 18.91 7.85 1.05
CA ALA A 29 19.68 7.22 -0.02
C ALA A 29 18.95 7.24 -1.38
N VAL A 30 17.62 7.23 -1.39
CA VAL A 30 16.81 7.33 -2.64
C VAL A 30 16.91 8.74 -3.23
N ALA A 31 16.79 9.78 -2.41
CA ALA A 31 16.89 11.16 -2.87
C ALA A 31 18.32 11.48 -3.34
N ASP A 32 19.33 10.97 -2.64
CA ASP A 32 20.72 11.09 -3.04
C ASP A 32 20.97 10.37 -4.38
N ALA A 33 20.44 9.15 -4.56
CA ALA A 33 20.55 8.44 -5.83
C ALA A 33 19.86 9.16 -6.99
N ILE A 34 18.77 9.89 -6.73
CA ILE A 34 18.11 10.74 -7.73
C ILE A 34 18.96 11.97 -8.04
N ALA A 35 19.52 12.63 -7.01
CA ALA A 35 20.39 13.79 -7.18
C ALA A 35 21.67 13.44 -7.96
N ASP A 36 22.22 12.25 -7.72
CA ASP A 36 23.40 11.71 -8.41
C ASP A 36 23.07 11.10 -9.80
N GLY A 37 21.79 11.05 -10.19
CA GLY A 37 21.34 10.48 -11.47
C GLY A 37 21.41 8.96 -11.56
N ARG A 38 21.70 8.25 -10.46
CA ARG A 38 21.69 6.78 -10.36
C ARG A 38 20.28 6.19 -10.41
N LEU A 39 19.28 6.97 -10.01
CA LEU A 39 17.87 6.61 -10.08
C LEU A 39 17.09 7.73 -10.81
N PRO A 40 16.34 7.42 -11.88
CA PRO A 40 15.45 8.42 -12.50
C PRO A 40 14.35 8.87 -11.53
N ALA A 41 14.11 10.17 -11.42
CA ALA A 41 13.04 10.71 -10.56
C ALA A 41 11.66 10.11 -10.89
N ASP A 42 11.41 9.80 -12.17
CA ASP A 42 10.17 9.17 -12.65
C ASP A 42 9.92 7.79 -12.04
N ARG A 43 10.98 7.05 -11.65
CA ARG A 43 10.85 5.76 -10.97
C ARG A 43 10.16 5.92 -9.62
N LEU A 44 10.62 6.89 -8.83
CA LEU A 44 10.03 7.20 -7.52
C LEU A 44 8.58 7.68 -7.70
N ALA A 45 8.34 8.58 -8.66
CA ALA A 45 6.98 9.08 -8.95
C ALA A 45 6.02 7.95 -9.39
N GLY A 46 6.50 7.01 -10.21
CA GLY A 46 5.74 5.82 -10.62
C GLY A 46 5.41 4.89 -9.46
N MET A 47 6.37 4.65 -8.55
CA MET A 47 6.16 3.87 -7.34
C MET A 47 5.11 4.50 -6.43
N GLU A 48 5.21 5.82 -6.19
CA GLU A 48 4.24 6.56 -5.38
C GLU A 48 2.83 6.55 -6.00
N LYS A 49 2.75 6.60 -7.34
CA LYS A 49 1.46 6.51 -8.04
C LYS A 49 0.85 5.12 -7.85
N LEU A 50 1.63 4.05 -8.06
CA LEU A 50 1.14 2.69 -7.89
C LEU A 50 0.70 2.43 -6.45
N ALA A 51 1.49 2.87 -5.46
CA ALA A 51 1.13 2.74 -4.04
C ALA A 51 -0.20 3.43 -3.71
N ARG A 52 -0.46 4.61 -4.28
CA ARG A 52 -1.75 5.32 -4.12
C ARG A 52 -2.91 4.56 -4.76
N GLU A 53 -2.71 4.00 -5.96
CA GLU A 53 -3.73 3.21 -6.65
C GLU A 53 -4.06 1.90 -5.90
N GLU A 54 -3.04 1.26 -5.32
CA GLU A 54 -3.20 0.09 -4.45
C GLU A 54 -3.98 0.45 -3.18
N ALA A 55 -3.63 1.55 -2.51
CA ALA A 55 -4.33 2.01 -1.31
C ALA A 55 -5.81 2.31 -1.59
N TRP A 56 -6.11 2.94 -2.72
CA TRP A 56 -7.49 3.21 -3.15
C TRP A 56 -8.28 1.92 -3.39
N THR A 57 -7.66 0.96 -4.09
CA THR A 57 -8.27 -0.34 -4.37
C THR A 57 -8.49 -1.15 -3.09
N ALA A 58 -7.53 -1.13 -2.17
CA ALA A 58 -7.61 -1.80 -0.89
C ALA A 58 -8.76 -1.25 -0.03
N THR A 59 -8.91 0.08 0.04
CA THR A 59 -10.00 0.74 0.77
C THR A 59 -11.37 0.31 0.24
N ARG A 60 -11.52 0.27 -1.10
CA ARG A 60 -12.79 -0.15 -1.72
C ARG A 60 -13.09 -1.64 -1.51
N ARG A 61 -12.06 -2.50 -1.56
CA ARG A 61 -12.17 -3.94 -1.26
C ARG A 61 -12.59 -4.18 0.19
N ASP A 62 -11.97 -3.47 1.13
CA ASP A 62 -12.28 -3.58 2.55
C ASP A 62 -13.72 -3.13 2.86
N ALA A 63 -14.17 -2.01 2.29
CA ALA A 63 -15.56 -1.56 2.41
C ALA A 63 -16.56 -2.64 1.94
N ARG A 64 -16.30 -3.28 0.78
CA ARG A 64 -17.12 -4.38 0.27
C ARG A 64 -17.10 -5.59 1.20
N ALA A 65 -15.93 -5.99 1.69
CA ALA A 65 -15.78 -7.11 2.61
C ALA A 65 -16.55 -6.89 3.93
N ARG A 66 -16.57 -5.66 4.46
CA ARG A 66 -17.36 -5.30 5.65
C ARG A 66 -18.87 -5.46 5.41
N VAL A 67 -19.37 -5.03 4.25
CA VAL A 67 -20.78 -5.18 3.88
C VAL A 67 -21.15 -6.67 3.76
N GLU A 68 -20.34 -7.46 3.06
CA GLU A 68 -20.57 -8.90 2.88
C GLU A 68 -20.60 -9.65 4.23
N ARG A 69 -19.62 -9.37 5.12
CA ARG A 69 -19.61 -9.92 6.50
C ARG A 69 -20.88 -9.57 7.26
N LYS A 70 -21.32 -8.31 7.22
CA LYS A 70 -22.55 -7.87 7.89
C LYS A 70 -23.78 -8.60 7.35
N GLN A 71 -23.86 -8.83 6.04
CA GLN A 71 -24.97 -9.58 5.45
C GLN A 71 -24.93 -11.07 5.82
N ALA A 72 -23.75 -11.69 5.86
CA ALA A 72 -23.59 -13.08 6.30
C ALA A 72 -24.07 -13.27 7.75
N VAL A 73 -23.64 -12.40 8.67
CA VAL A 73 -24.08 -12.42 10.07
C VAL A 73 -25.60 -12.25 10.17
N LYS A 74 -26.20 -11.32 9.41
CA LYS A 74 -27.66 -11.15 9.38
C LYS A 74 -28.39 -12.40 8.88
N ARG A 75 -27.86 -13.09 7.86
CA ARG A 75 -28.43 -14.34 7.34
C ARG A 75 -28.40 -15.45 8.39
N ILE A 76 -27.27 -15.60 9.08
CA ILE A 76 -27.11 -16.58 10.17
C ILE A 76 -28.12 -16.32 11.29
N HIS A 77 -28.22 -15.08 11.77
CA HIS A 77 -29.20 -14.74 12.82
C HIS A 77 -30.65 -14.99 12.41
N ARG A 78 -31.01 -14.69 11.15
CA ARG A 78 -32.36 -14.98 10.64
C ARG A 78 -32.63 -16.48 10.57
N ALA A 79 -31.64 -17.28 10.16
CA ALA A 79 -31.77 -18.73 10.11
C ALA A 79 -31.94 -19.33 11.53
N GLN A 80 -31.13 -18.88 12.49
CA GLN A 80 -31.24 -19.29 13.90
C GLN A 80 -32.64 -19.03 14.45
N ARG A 81 -33.19 -17.82 14.26
CA ARG A 81 -34.56 -17.47 14.71
C ARG A 81 -35.65 -18.36 14.11
N ARG A 82 -35.43 -18.91 12.91
CA ARG A 82 -36.38 -19.82 12.24
C ARG A 82 -36.32 -21.24 12.79
N THR A 83 -35.16 -21.67 13.29
CA THR A 83 -34.94 -23.03 13.82
C THR A 83 -35.28 -23.16 15.30
N THR A 84 -35.29 -22.06 16.06
CA THR A 84 -35.62 -22.07 17.50
C THR A 84 -37.13 -21.97 17.78
N LYS A 85 -37.99 -22.02 16.77
CA LYS A 85 -39.45 -22.00 16.87
C LYS A 85 -40.01 -23.34 16.42
#